data_AF-A0A0J9TID7-F1
#
_entry.id   AF-A0A0J9TID7-F1
#
_cell.length_a   1.000
_cell.length_b   1.000
_cell.length_c   1.000
_cell.angle_alpha   90.00
_cell.angle_beta   90.00
_cell.angle_gamma   90.00
#
_symmetry.space_group_name_H-M   'P 1'
#
loop_
_entity.id
_entity.type
_entity.pdbx_description
1 polymer ?
#
loop_
_entity_poly.entity_id
_entity_poly.type
_entity_poly.pdbx_seq_one_letter_code
_entity_poly.pdbx_strand_id
1 'polypeptide(L)'
;MGLPSENFYETLNYKINGLDKYESDCDLICSKKKFFKRKRLCKILLRYLETPRIWSQTDDTAYDDCILLNYWMYRELSQKYTKNNFNNLVSEFGELNLVWNDLIGDISKKSYNHTCKPDFDILNQDDWEKRKELYDYCVNYETLSGTANNYNKQTCKNIYKYIKGKADLYKHFNERCASGNEKLCPKFYSKCIDYHPDNVLHQLKCHKDMKKEEDPVPASVGALSENTLPDVSPSRTLPPEGSQLKEQYFDIEYILFLLKNY
;
A
#
# COMPACT_ATOMS: atom_id res chain seq x y z
N MET A 1 -7.92 2.51 15.78
CA MET A 1 -7.59 1.20 15.19
C MET A 1 -6.20 1.32 14.62
N GLY A 2 -5.27 0.43 14.97
CA GLY A 2 -3.93 0.44 14.38
C GLY A 2 -3.84 -0.70 13.38
N LEU A 3 -3.85 -0.40 12.07
CA LEU A 3 -3.70 -1.44 11.05
C LEU A 3 -2.28 -2.02 11.10
N PRO A 4 -2.06 -3.32 10.83
CA PRO A 4 -0.73 -3.92 10.90
C PRO A 4 0.33 -3.19 10.08
N SER A 5 0.04 -2.83 8.81
CA SER A 5 0.99 -2.09 7.97
C SER A 5 1.23 -0.67 8.48
N GLU A 6 0.20 -0.01 9.04
CA GLU A 6 0.33 1.33 9.62
C GLU A 6 1.21 1.31 10.86
N ASN A 7 0.95 0.39 11.79
CA ASN A 7 1.77 0.20 12.99
C ASN A 7 3.23 -0.11 12.63
N PHE A 8 3.44 -0.89 11.57
CA PHE A 8 4.75 -1.15 11.01
C PHE A 8 5.43 0.15 10.56
N TYR A 9 4.76 0.97 9.75
CA TYR A 9 5.31 2.25 9.28
C TYR A 9 5.49 3.26 10.41
N GLU A 10 4.58 3.34 11.37
CA GLU A 10 4.72 4.18 12.57
C GLU A 10 5.97 3.79 13.37
N THR A 11 6.27 2.50 13.47
CA THR A 11 7.50 2.02 14.11
C THR A 11 8.75 2.49 13.38
N LEU A 12 8.76 2.46 12.04
CA LEU A 12 9.88 2.97 11.25
C LEU A 12 10.01 4.50 11.35
N ASN A 13 8.88 5.22 11.38
CA ASN A 13 8.83 6.68 11.35
C ASN A 13 9.12 7.33 12.72
N TYR A 14 8.57 6.79 13.80
CA TYR A 14 8.50 7.49 15.08
C TYR A 14 9.25 6.82 16.22
N LYS A 15 9.47 5.50 16.16
CA LYS A 15 10.28 4.83 17.17
C LYS A 15 11.74 5.19 16.90
N ILE A 16 12.25 6.25 17.53
CA ILE A 16 13.64 6.71 17.37
C ILE A 16 14.56 6.18 18.48
N ASN A 17 13.99 5.77 19.61
CA ASN A 17 14.75 5.25 20.74
C ASN A 17 15.59 4.03 20.32
N GLY A 18 16.86 4.04 20.73
CA GLY A 18 17.82 2.98 20.41
C GLY A 18 18.45 3.08 19.02
N LEU A 19 18.10 4.07 18.19
CA LEU A 19 18.77 4.27 16.90
C LEU A 19 20.22 4.76 17.05
N ASP A 20 20.57 5.39 18.17
CA ASP A 20 21.93 5.88 18.45
C ASP A 20 22.95 4.75 18.55
N LYS A 21 22.51 3.54 18.91
CA LYS A 21 23.32 2.31 18.89
C LYS A 21 24.00 2.10 17.52
N TYR A 22 23.34 2.51 16.44
CA TYR A 22 23.77 2.29 15.06
C TYR A 22 24.50 3.49 14.45
N GLU A 23 24.77 4.58 15.21
CA GLU A 23 25.41 5.78 14.66
C GLU A 23 26.79 5.47 14.05
N SER A 24 27.68 4.83 14.81
CA SER A 24 29.05 4.57 14.34
C SER A 24 29.07 3.65 13.12
N ASP A 25 28.25 2.60 13.12
CA ASP A 25 28.13 1.69 11.98
C ASP A 25 27.61 2.44 10.74
N CYS A 26 26.58 3.26 10.89
CA CYS A 26 26.03 4.01 9.77
C CYS A 26 26.94 5.14 9.28
N ASP A 27 27.76 5.73 10.14
CA ASP A 27 28.78 6.69 9.74
C ASP A 27 29.84 6.04 8.85
N LEU A 28 30.30 4.86 9.26
CA LEU A 28 31.26 4.08 8.48
C LEU A 28 30.64 3.60 7.15
N ILE A 29 29.42 3.08 7.18
CA ILE A 29 28.73 2.60 5.98
C ILE A 29 28.49 3.76 5.01
N CYS A 30 27.86 4.85 5.47
CA CYS A 30 27.49 5.97 4.61
C CYS A 30 28.73 6.73 4.09
N SER A 31 29.82 6.81 4.86
CA SER A 31 31.05 7.49 4.41
C SER A 31 31.68 6.81 3.19
N LYS A 32 31.62 5.46 3.11
CA LYS A 32 32.15 4.65 2.01
C LYS A 32 31.31 4.71 0.72
N LYS A 33 30.07 5.18 0.79
CA LYS A 33 29.12 5.21 -0.34
C LYS A 33 29.17 6.57 -1.03
N LYS A 34 28.87 6.67 -2.33
CA LYS A 34 28.91 7.96 -3.05
C LYS A 34 27.57 8.69 -2.95
N PHE A 35 26.47 7.97 -3.08
CA PHE A 35 25.10 8.49 -3.17
C PHE A 35 24.30 8.23 -1.89
N PHE A 36 24.40 7.04 -1.30
CA PHE A 36 23.68 6.66 -0.08
C PHE A 36 24.31 7.26 1.16
N LYS A 37 23.88 8.50 1.48
CA LYS A 37 24.35 9.29 2.64
C LYS A 37 23.32 9.39 3.76
N ARG A 38 22.22 8.64 3.70
CA ARG A 38 21.10 8.76 4.64
C ARG A 38 21.30 7.90 5.88
N LYS A 39 22.06 8.44 6.84
CA LYS A 39 22.29 7.81 8.15
C LYS A 39 21.02 7.31 8.82
N ARG A 40 19.93 8.11 8.82
CA ARG A 40 18.64 7.70 9.40
C ARG A 40 18.09 6.40 8.78
N LEU A 41 18.08 6.28 7.45
CA LEU A 41 17.60 5.08 6.77
C LEU A 41 18.51 3.88 7.05
N CYS A 42 19.83 4.10 7.08
CA CYS A 42 20.79 3.08 7.48
C CYS A 42 20.51 2.55 8.90
N LYS A 43 20.27 3.43 9.88
CA LYS A 43 20.00 3.03 11.26
C LYS A 43 18.69 2.24 11.39
N ILE A 44 17.66 2.66 10.65
CA ILE A 44 16.38 1.95 10.59
C ILE A 44 16.56 0.55 9.99
N LEU A 45 17.33 0.44 8.90
CA LEU A 45 17.66 -0.84 8.29
C LEU A 45 18.42 -1.76 9.27
N LEU A 46 19.50 -1.28 9.89
CA LEU A 46 20.27 -2.07 10.85
C LEU A 46 19.42 -2.53 12.03
N ARG A 47 18.57 -1.64 12.57
CA ARG A 47 17.64 -2.01 13.63
C ARG A 47 16.67 -3.08 13.18
N TYR A 48 16.05 -2.90 12.03
CA TYR A 48 15.07 -3.85 11.53
C TYR A 48 15.70 -5.23 11.30
N LEU A 49 16.88 -5.26 10.69
CA LEU A 49 17.62 -6.50 10.47
C LEU A 49 18.01 -7.15 11.79
N GLU A 50 18.54 -6.41 12.76
CA GLU A 50 18.98 -6.95 14.05
C GLU A 50 17.82 -7.37 14.96
N THR A 51 16.64 -6.78 14.81
CA THR A 51 15.50 -7.09 15.68
C THR A 51 15.10 -8.55 15.43
N PRO A 52 15.29 -9.45 16.41
CA PRO A 52 14.79 -10.81 16.28
C PRO A 52 13.30 -10.69 16.05
N ARG A 53 12.73 -11.41 15.08
CA ARG A 53 11.28 -11.62 15.08
C ARG A 53 11.00 -12.34 16.39
N ILE A 54 10.54 -11.61 17.41
CA ILE A 54 9.90 -12.22 18.56
C ILE A 54 8.65 -12.80 17.95
N TRP A 55 8.70 -14.08 17.61
CA TRP A 55 7.50 -14.83 17.29
C TRP A 55 6.64 -14.72 18.54
N SER A 56 5.67 -13.80 18.54
CA SER A 56 4.47 -14.03 19.32
C SER A 56 3.96 -15.35 18.80
N GLN A 57 4.12 -16.41 19.61
CA GLN A 57 3.58 -17.75 19.39
C GLN A 57 2.03 -17.73 19.42
N THR A 58 1.41 -16.66 18.96
CA THR A 58 -0.03 -16.42 19.05
C THR A 58 -0.66 -15.91 17.76
N ASP A 59 0.07 -15.44 16.73
CA ASP A 59 -0.60 -15.07 15.48
C ASP A 59 0.24 -15.33 14.22
N ASP A 60 -0.38 -16.12 13.37
CA ASP A 60 0.03 -16.58 12.05
C ASP A 60 -0.05 -15.41 11.04
N THR A 61 0.79 -14.38 11.16
CA THR A 61 0.79 -13.32 10.14
C THR A 61 1.35 -13.91 8.85
N ALA A 62 0.47 -14.33 7.94
CA ALA A 62 0.81 -14.94 6.64
C ALA A 62 1.69 -14.07 5.72
N TYR A 63 1.96 -12.83 6.12
CA TYR A 63 2.62 -11.79 5.36
C TYR A 63 4.04 -11.48 5.85
N ASP A 64 4.89 -11.14 4.88
CA ASP A 64 6.29 -10.82 5.09
C ASP A 64 6.51 -9.30 5.27
N ASP A 65 6.83 -8.89 6.48
CA ASP A 65 7.24 -7.52 6.82
C ASP A 65 8.43 -7.01 5.99
N CYS A 66 9.25 -7.90 5.44
CA CYS A 66 10.36 -7.49 4.58
C CYS A 66 9.85 -6.79 3.30
N ILE A 67 8.69 -7.20 2.79
CA ILE A 67 8.07 -6.56 1.62
C ILE A 67 7.59 -5.15 2.00
N LEU A 68 7.01 -4.97 3.20
CA LEU A 68 6.65 -3.63 3.72
C LEU A 68 7.89 -2.74 3.84
N LEU A 69 8.99 -3.27 4.39
CA LEU A 69 10.24 -2.53 4.52
C LEU A 69 10.78 -2.09 3.15
N ASN A 70 10.79 -2.99 2.16
CA ASN A 70 11.28 -2.70 0.81
C ASN A 70 10.53 -1.52 0.17
N TYR A 71 9.19 -1.56 0.18
CA TYR A 71 8.38 -0.47 -0.36
C TYR A 71 8.52 0.82 0.45
N TRP A 72 8.62 0.73 1.78
CA TRP A 72 8.84 1.91 2.63
C TRP A 72 10.20 2.56 2.36
N MET A 73 11.28 1.78 2.31
CA MET A 73 12.64 2.29 2.03
C MET A 73 12.70 2.98 0.66
N TYR A 74 12.08 2.37 -0.36
CA TYR A 74 12.01 2.98 -1.69
C TYR A 74 11.21 4.28 -1.70
N ARG A 75 10.05 4.33 -1.04
CA ARG A 75 9.23 5.55 -0.91
C ARG A 75 10.01 6.69 -0.25
N GLU A 76 10.69 6.43 0.86
CA GLU A 76 11.47 7.44 1.58
C GLU A 76 12.65 7.98 0.75
N LEU A 77 13.20 7.15 -0.13
CA LEU A 77 14.19 7.59 -1.11
C LEU A 77 13.56 8.44 -2.20
N SER A 78 12.51 7.92 -2.86
CA SER A 78 11.89 8.49 -4.06
C SER A 78 11.29 9.87 -3.82
N GLN A 79 10.77 10.15 -2.64
CA GLN A 79 10.20 11.46 -2.26
C GLN A 79 11.14 12.65 -2.45
N LYS A 80 12.46 12.44 -2.42
CA LYS A 80 13.45 13.53 -2.59
C LYS A 80 13.80 13.81 -4.05
N TYR A 81 13.36 12.97 -4.98
CA TYR A 81 13.81 13.04 -6.36
C TYR A 81 12.69 13.53 -7.28
N THR A 82 13.00 14.58 -8.03
CA THR A 82 12.20 14.98 -9.18
C THR A 82 12.59 14.12 -10.40
N LYS A 83 11.78 14.16 -11.47
CA LYS A 83 12.07 13.44 -12.72
C LYS A 83 13.49 13.69 -13.26
N ASN A 84 14.00 14.92 -13.12
CA ASN A 84 15.33 15.30 -13.63
C ASN A 84 16.49 14.69 -12.83
N ASN A 85 16.23 14.17 -11.62
CA ASN A 85 17.25 13.58 -10.74
C ASN A 85 17.06 12.07 -10.57
N PHE A 86 16.31 11.40 -11.45
CA PHE A 86 16.03 9.97 -11.35
C PHE A 86 17.30 9.11 -11.33
N ASN A 87 18.35 9.47 -12.09
CA ASN A 87 19.63 8.74 -12.06
C ASN A 87 20.29 8.74 -10.67
N ASN A 88 20.11 9.81 -9.89
CA ASN A 88 20.60 9.87 -8.51
C ASN A 88 19.76 8.97 -7.59
N LEU A 89 18.43 8.88 -7.79
CA LEU A 89 17.58 7.90 -7.10
C LEU A 89 18.04 6.48 -7.39
N VAL A 90 18.26 6.14 -8.67
CA VAL A 90 18.74 4.81 -9.08
C VAL A 90 20.08 4.49 -8.40
N SER A 91 21.00 5.45 -8.39
CA SER A 91 22.32 5.27 -7.77
C SER A 91 22.25 5.15 -6.25
N GLU A 92 21.46 5.99 -5.58
CA GLU A 92 21.27 5.93 -4.13
C GLU A 92 20.57 4.62 -3.71
N PHE A 93 19.52 4.21 -4.43
CA PHE A 93 18.83 2.95 -4.19
C PHE A 93 19.74 1.75 -4.44
N GLY A 94 20.52 1.75 -5.53
CA GLY A 94 21.50 0.70 -5.80
C GLY A 94 22.51 0.55 -4.66
N GLU A 95 23.07 1.65 -4.16
CA GLU A 95 24.00 1.61 -3.03
C GLU A 95 23.33 1.15 -1.71
N LEU A 96 22.09 1.57 -1.45
CA LEU A 96 21.30 1.06 -0.32
C LEU A 96 21.14 -0.46 -0.40
N ASN A 97 20.73 -1.00 -1.54
CA ASN A 97 20.48 -2.43 -1.68
C ASN A 97 21.78 -3.25 -1.59
N LEU A 98 22.92 -2.70 -2.07
CA LEU A 98 24.22 -3.32 -1.86
C LEU A 98 24.58 -3.38 -0.36
N VAL A 99 24.42 -2.27 0.36
CA VAL A 99 24.61 -2.24 1.82
C VAL A 99 23.72 -3.28 2.50
N TRP A 100 22.43 -3.31 2.15
CA TRP A 100 21.49 -4.26 2.71
C TRP A 100 21.94 -5.71 2.46
N ASN A 101 22.27 -6.05 1.22
CA ASN A 101 22.79 -7.38 0.86
C ASN A 101 24.07 -7.75 1.64
N ASP A 102 25.01 -6.82 1.77
CA ASP A 102 26.24 -7.05 2.53
C ASP A 102 25.92 -7.38 4.00
N LEU A 103 24.97 -6.64 4.61
CA LEU A 103 24.56 -6.84 6.00
C LEU A 103 23.90 -8.20 6.23
N ILE A 104 23.01 -8.65 5.32
CA ILE A 104 22.36 -9.96 5.45
C ILE A 104 23.27 -11.11 4.97
N GLY A 105 24.33 -10.84 4.22
CA GLY A 105 25.33 -11.84 3.83
C GLY A 105 26.40 -12.07 4.90
N ASP A 106 26.56 -11.14 5.83
CA ASP A 106 27.55 -11.24 6.91
C ASP A 106 27.14 -12.26 7.98
N ILE A 107 27.65 -13.48 7.85
CA ILE A 107 27.39 -14.60 8.78
C ILE A 107 27.83 -14.32 10.22
N SER A 108 28.67 -13.29 10.46
CA SER A 108 29.04 -12.88 11.82
C SER A 108 27.89 -12.17 12.54
N LYS A 109 26.96 -11.56 11.79
CA LYS A 109 25.78 -10.85 12.29
C LYS A 109 24.64 -11.80 12.62
N LYS A 110 24.87 -12.77 13.51
CA LYS A 110 23.92 -13.86 13.83
C LYS A 110 22.53 -13.41 14.27
N SER A 111 22.40 -12.20 14.82
CA SER A 111 21.11 -11.62 15.22
C SER A 111 20.29 -11.11 14.03
N TYR A 112 20.87 -11.03 12.84
CA TYR A 112 20.23 -10.41 11.70
C TYR A 112 19.22 -11.35 11.05
N ASN A 113 18.12 -10.78 10.56
CA ASN A 113 17.21 -11.48 9.67
C ASN A 113 17.83 -11.64 8.27
N HIS A 114 18.63 -12.70 8.10
CA HIS A 114 19.31 -13.03 6.85
C HIS A 114 18.36 -13.40 5.69
N THR A 115 17.06 -13.58 5.96
CA THR A 115 16.05 -13.89 4.93
C THR A 115 15.42 -12.64 4.31
N CYS A 116 15.53 -11.49 4.98
CA CYS A 116 14.93 -10.25 4.49
C CYS A 116 15.82 -9.58 3.45
N LYS A 117 15.58 -9.92 2.19
CA LYS A 117 16.37 -9.44 1.05
C LYS A 117 15.86 -8.11 0.50
N PRO A 118 16.76 -7.22 0.06
CA PRO A 118 16.39 -6.07 -0.75
C PRO A 118 15.73 -6.49 -2.07
N ASP A 119 14.68 -5.79 -2.46
CA ASP A 119 14.00 -5.92 -3.76
C ASP A 119 14.57 -4.90 -4.76
N PHE A 120 15.58 -5.35 -5.52
CA PHE A 120 16.18 -4.55 -6.58
C PHE A 120 15.21 -4.24 -7.72
N ASP A 121 14.16 -5.05 -7.90
CA ASP A 121 13.24 -4.94 -9.03
C ASP A 121 12.25 -3.78 -8.88
N ILE A 122 12.14 -3.15 -7.69
CA ILE A 122 11.22 -2.02 -7.45
C ILE A 122 11.44 -0.88 -8.47
N LEU A 123 12.69 -0.61 -8.87
CA LEU A 123 12.98 0.41 -9.88
C LEU A 123 12.37 0.11 -11.25
N ASN A 124 12.13 -1.16 -11.57
CA ASN A 124 11.56 -1.62 -12.83
C ASN A 124 10.04 -1.82 -12.75
N GLN A 125 9.44 -1.62 -11.57
CA GLN A 125 8.01 -1.73 -11.33
C GLN A 125 7.37 -0.34 -11.51
N ASP A 126 6.88 -0.06 -12.73
CA ASP A 126 6.17 1.18 -13.05
C ASP A 126 4.96 1.44 -12.14
N ASP A 127 4.36 0.36 -11.61
CA ASP A 127 3.23 0.36 -10.70
C ASP A 127 3.59 0.05 -9.23
N TRP A 128 4.84 0.29 -8.81
CA TRP A 128 5.29 -0.03 -7.44
C TRP A 128 4.39 0.57 -6.34
N GLU A 129 3.78 1.75 -6.57
CA GLU A 129 2.85 2.37 -5.62
C GLU A 129 1.58 1.53 -5.45
N LYS A 130 1.01 1.03 -6.55
CA LYS A 130 -0.14 0.11 -6.53
C LYS A 130 0.24 -1.22 -5.89
N ARG A 131 1.46 -1.71 -6.11
CA ARG A 131 1.94 -2.95 -5.49
C ARG A 131 2.05 -2.79 -3.97
N LYS A 132 2.62 -1.67 -3.53
CA LYS A 132 2.64 -1.29 -2.12
C LYS A 132 1.22 -1.22 -1.55
N GLU A 133 0.31 -0.52 -2.22
CA GLU A 133 -1.08 -0.38 -1.76
C GLU A 133 -1.79 -1.74 -1.65
N LEU A 134 -1.61 -2.62 -2.63
CA LEU A 134 -2.19 -3.96 -2.62
C LEU A 134 -1.65 -4.77 -1.44
N TYR A 135 -0.35 -4.71 -1.22
CA TYR A 135 0.28 -5.44 -0.12
C TYR A 135 -0.14 -4.90 1.25
N ASP A 136 -0.22 -3.57 1.41
CA ASP A 136 -0.74 -2.94 2.62
C ASP A 136 -2.18 -3.38 2.90
N TYR A 137 -3.05 -3.35 1.89
CA TYR A 137 -4.42 -3.83 2.02
C TYR A 137 -4.47 -5.30 2.45
N CYS A 138 -3.64 -6.13 1.82
CA CYS A 138 -3.58 -7.56 2.06
C CYS A 138 -3.14 -7.88 3.49
N VAL A 139 -2.08 -7.22 3.95
CA VAL A 139 -1.60 -7.29 5.35
C VAL A 139 -2.68 -6.85 6.36
N ASN A 140 -3.50 -5.87 5.99
CA ASN A 140 -4.49 -5.27 6.89
C ASN A 140 -5.85 -5.97 6.89
N TYR A 141 -6.13 -6.83 5.91
CA TYR A 141 -7.48 -7.32 5.64
C TYR A 141 -8.11 -8.03 6.86
N GLU A 142 -7.39 -8.93 7.52
CA GLU A 142 -7.92 -9.66 8.69
C GLU A 142 -8.31 -8.71 9.83
N THR A 143 -7.50 -7.68 10.08
CA THR A 143 -7.80 -6.65 11.08
C THR A 143 -9.02 -5.83 10.66
N LEU A 144 -9.13 -5.46 9.39
CA LEU A 144 -10.29 -4.74 8.83
C LEU A 144 -11.58 -5.57 8.94
N SER A 145 -11.55 -6.81 8.49
CA SER A 145 -12.69 -7.73 8.55
C SER A 145 -13.13 -7.99 9.98
N GLY A 146 -12.17 -8.28 10.88
CA GLY A 146 -12.41 -8.45 12.30
C GLY A 146 -13.07 -7.22 12.92
N THR A 147 -12.60 -6.01 12.63
CA THR A 147 -13.24 -4.79 13.13
C THR A 147 -14.63 -4.56 12.54
N ALA A 148 -14.82 -4.74 11.24
CA ALA A 148 -16.13 -4.60 10.61
C ALA A 148 -17.17 -5.55 11.24
N ASN A 149 -16.73 -6.75 11.64
CA ASN A 149 -17.59 -7.75 12.23
C ASN A 149 -17.77 -7.61 13.76
N ASN A 150 -16.94 -6.86 14.47
CA ASN A 150 -17.01 -6.79 15.95
C ASN A 150 -17.42 -5.43 16.51
N TYR A 151 -17.45 -4.37 15.69
CA TYR A 151 -17.77 -3.01 16.11
C TYR A 151 -19.13 -2.54 15.58
N ASN A 152 -19.43 -1.24 15.76
CA ASN A 152 -20.73 -0.68 15.43
C ASN A 152 -21.01 -0.66 13.90
N LYS A 153 -22.29 -0.49 13.55
CA LYS A 153 -22.76 -0.49 12.15
C LYS A 153 -22.04 0.54 11.29
N GLN A 154 -21.78 1.75 11.80
CA GLN A 154 -21.11 2.80 11.04
C GLN A 154 -19.66 2.44 10.71
N THR A 155 -18.93 1.87 11.67
CA THR A 155 -17.57 1.33 11.46
C THR A 155 -17.57 0.27 10.36
N CYS A 156 -18.51 -0.68 10.41
CA CYS A 156 -18.63 -1.70 9.36
C CYS A 156 -18.89 -1.06 7.99
N LYS A 157 -19.81 -0.10 7.87
CA LYS A 157 -20.08 0.59 6.60
C LYS A 157 -18.86 1.30 6.03
N ASN A 158 -18.07 1.97 6.88
CA ASN A 158 -16.85 2.66 6.46
C ASN A 158 -15.82 1.65 5.92
N ILE A 159 -15.62 0.52 6.63
CA ILE A 159 -14.72 -0.54 6.20
C ILE A 159 -15.22 -1.22 4.92
N TYR A 160 -16.53 -1.47 4.79
CA TYR A 160 -17.13 -2.00 3.57
C TYR A 160 -16.82 -1.11 2.36
N LYS A 161 -17.01 0.21 2.49
CA LYS A 161 -16.69 1.17 1.42
C LYS A 161 -15.20 1.16 1.08
N TYR A 162 -14.33 1.10 2.09
CA TYR A 162 -12.88 1.00 1.90
C TYR A 162 -12.49 -0.27 1.13
N ILE A 163 -12.99 -1.44 1.54
CA ILE A 163 -12.74 -2.74 0.87
C ILE A 163 -13.28 -2.69 -0.56
N LYS A 164 -14.52 -2.24 -0.76
CA LYS A 164 -15.13 -2.10 -2.09
C LYS A 164 -14.31 -1.20 -3.01
N GLY A 165 -13.74 -0.12 -2.47
CA GLY A 165 -12.85 0.79 -3.20
C GLY A 165 -11.55 0.14 -3.71
N LYS A 166 -11.17 -1.05 -3.24
CA LYS A 166 -10.01 -1.78 -3.76
C LYS A 166 -10.29 -2.56 -5.04
N ALA A 167 -11.51 -2.56 -5.56
CA ALA A 167 -11.87 -3.33 -6.76
C ALA A 167 -10.99 -2.98 -7.98
N ASP A 168 -10.76 -1.69 -8.24
CA ASP A 168 -9.91 -1.25 -9.36
C ASP A 168 -8.43 -1.66 -9.19
N LEU A 169 -7.95 -1.69 -7.95
CA LEU A 169 -6.62 -2.17 -7.62
C LEU A 169 -6.46 -3.65 -7.98
N TYR A 170 -7.45 -4.48 -7.65
CA TYR A 170 -7.45 -5.90 -8.03
C TYR A 170 -7.63 -6.10 -9.53
N LYS A 171 -8.47 -5.29 -10.19
CA LYS A 171 -8.62 -5.32 -11.65
C LYS A 171 -7.27 -5.07 -12.35
N HIS A 172 -6.54 -4.05 -11.91
CA HIS A 172 -5.19 -3.73 -12.42
C HIS A 172 -4.24 -4.94 -12.33
N PHE A 173 -4.22 -5.65 -11.21
CA PHE A 173 -3.35 -6.82 -11.04
C PHE A 173 -3.87 -8.09 -11.71
N ASN A 174 -5.18 -8.32 -11.76
CA ASN A 174 -5.77 -9.44 -12.50
C ASN A 174 -5.35 -9.39 -13.99
N GLU A 175 -5.43 -8.22 -14.62
CA GLU A 175 -5.05 -8.03 -16.02
C GLU A 175 -3.54 -8.26 -16.23
N ARG A 176 -2.68 -7.70 -15.36
CA ARG A 176 -1.22 -7.86 -15.46
C ARG A 176 -0.77 -9.29 -15.18
N CYS A 177 -1.40 -9.96 -14.23
CA CYS A 177 -1.10 -11.32 -13.84
C CYS A 177 -1.69 -12.38 -14.79
N ALA A 178 -2.67 -12.03 -15.64
CA ALA A 178 -3.27 -12.97 -16.60
C ALA A 178 -2.24 -13.60 -17.55
N SER A 179 -1.16 -12.88 -17.87
CA SER A 179 -0.09 -13.37 -18.73
C SER A 179 0.84 -14.40 -18.07
N GLY A 180 0.75 -14.60 -16.75
CA GLY A 180 1.70 -15.40 -15.97
C GLY A 180 3.12 -14.82 -15.90
N ASN A 181 3.34 -13.60 -16.42
CA ASN A 181 4.64 -12.96 -16.42
C ASN A 181 4.99 -12.44 -15.02
N GLU A 182 5.96 -13.09 -14.37
CA GLU A 182 6.42 -12.73 -13.02
C GLU A 182 7.00 -11.31 -12.90
N LYS A 183 7.37 -10.66 -14.01
CA LYS A 183 7.78 -9.25 -13.98
C LYS A 183 6.57 -8.31 -13.83
N LEU A 184 5.46 -8.67 -14.46
CA LEU A 184 4.22 -7.89 -14.43
C LEU A 184 3.36 -8.21 -13.20
N CYS A 185 3.42 -9.46 -12.74
CA CYS A 185 2.66 -9.92 -11.58
C CYS A 185 3.48 -9.82 -10.29
N PRO A 186 2.99 -9.18 -9.22
CA PRO A 186 3.68 -9.21 -7.94
C PRO A 186 3.81 -10.63 -7.39
N LYS A 187 5.00 -11.02 -6.93
CA LYS A 187 5.26 -12.37 -6.38
C LYS A 187 4.34 -12.73 -5.22
N PHE A 188 3.89 -11.74 -4.45
CA PHE A 188 2.98 -11.92 -3.33
C PHE A 188 1.49 -11.97 -3.74
N TYR A 189 1.15 -11.70 -5.01
CA TYR A 189 -0.24 -11.50 -5.42
C TYR A 189 -1.12 -12.70 -5.12
N SER A 190 -0.62 -13.93 -5.33
CA SER A 190 -1.35 -15.16 -5.03
C SER A 190 -1.83 -15.26 -3.58
N LYS A 191 -1.09 -14.67 -2.63
CA LYS A 191 -1.47 -14.62 -1.20
C LYS A 191 -2.52 -13.56 -0.88
N CYS A 192 -2.90 -12.74 -1.86
CA CYS A 192 -3.83 -11.63 -1.71
C CYS A 192 -5.13 -11.83 -2.51
N ILE A 193 -5.17 -12.80 -3.43
CA ILE A 193 -6.34 -13.06 -4.29
C ILE A 193 -7.61 -13.28 -3.46
N ASP A 194 -7.51 -13.98 -2.34
CA ASP A 194 -8.66 -14.30 -1.49
C ASP A 194 -9.30 -13.06 -0.87
N TYR A 195 -8.58 -11.94 -0.80
CA TYR A 195 -9.08 -10.67 -0.26
C TYR A 195 -9.68 -9.75 -1.31
N HIS A 196 -9.83 -10.23 -2.54
CA HIS A 196 -10.56 -9.51 -3.58
C HIS A 196 -11.94 -9.08 -3.06
N PRO A 197 -12.38 -7.83 -3.25
CA PRO A 197 -13.65 -7.33 -2.69
C PRO A 197 -14.85 -8.23 -2.98
N ASP A 198 -14.96 -8.77 -4.21
CA ASP A 198 -16.01 -9.73 -4.59
C ASP A 198 -16.06 -10.99 -3.70
N ASN A 199 -14.91 -11.44 -3.21
CA ASN A 199 -14.78 -12.63 -2.37
C ASN A 199 -15.10 -12.36 -0.90
N VAL A 200 -14.97 -11.11 -0.45
CA VAL A 200 -14.98 -10.79 1.00
C VAL A 200 -16.12 -9.90 1.45
N LEU A 201 -16.68 -9.05 0.59
CA LEU A 201 -17.72 -8.10 0.99
C LEU A 201 -18.99 -8.77 1.53
N HIS A 202 -19.30 -9.98 1.09
CA HIS A 202 -20.47 -10.74 1.56
C HIS A 202 -20.28 -11.34 2.97
N GLN A 203 -19.04 -11.39 3.45
CA GLN A 203 -18.68 -11.93 4.77
C GLN A 203 -18.84 -10.87 5.88
N LEU A 204 -18.97 -9.60 5.53
CA LEU A 204 -19.12 -8.51 6.50
C LEU A 204 -20.54 -8.43 7.06
N LYS A 205 -20.70 -8.26 8.37
CA LYS A 205 -22.00 -8.19 9.06
C LYS A 205 -22.96 -7.15 8.47
N CYS A 206 -22.44 -6.02 7.99
CA CYS A 206 -23.24 -4.96 7.37
C CYS A 206 -23.54 -5.17 5.88
N HIS A 207 -23.15 -6.29 5.26
CA HIS A 207 -23.34 -6.53 3.83
C HIS A 207 -24.80 -6.30 3.37
N LYS A 208 -25.77 -6.84 4.12
CA LYS A 208 -27.20 -6.71 3.80
C LYS A 208 -27.68 -5.26 3.86
N ASP A 209 -27.14 -4.46 4.78
CA ASP A 209 -27.48 -3.05 4.91
C ASP A 209 -26.90 -2.25 3.74
N MET A 210 -25.64 -2.51 3.39
CA MET A 210 -24.97 -1.86 2.27
C MET A 210 -25.65 -2.16 0.94
N LYS A 211 -26.05 -3.42 0.69
CA LYS A 211 -26.82 -3.78 -0.51
C LYS A 211 -28.12 -2.99 -0.63
N LYS A 212 -28.89 -2.88 0.45
CA LYS A 212 -30.14 -2.09 0.46
C LYS A 212 -29.92 -0.59 0.23
N GLU A 213 -28.79 -0.05 0.67
CA GLU A 213 -28.42 1.36 0.46
C GLU A 213 -27.90 1.62 -0.96
N GLU A 214 -27.39 0.59 -1.63
CA GLU A 214 -26.89 0.64 -3.00
C GLU A 214 -27.95 0.33 -4.05
N ASP A 215 -29.00 -0.41 -3.69
CA ASP A 215 -30.13 -0.66 -4.57
C ASP A 215 -30.79 0.69 -4.93
N PRO A 216 -30.96 0.99 -6.22
CA PRO A 216 -31.64 2.22 -6.62
C PRO A 216 -33.04 2.19 -6.01
N VAL A 217 -33.37 3.22 -5.23
CA VAL A 217 -34.75 3.48 -4.80
C VAL A 217 -35.61 3.35 -6.05
N PRO A 218 -36.61 2.46 -6.09
CA PRO A 218 -37.49 2.39 -7.25
C PRO A 218 -38.06 3.78 -7.44
N ALA A 219 -37.78 4.39 -8.59
CA ALA A 219 -38.48 5.59 -8.99
C ALA A 219 -39.97 5.24 -8.93
N SER A 220 -40.67 5.75 -7.93
CA SER A 220 -42.11 5.64 -7.84
C SER A 220 -42.67 6.25 -9.12
N VAL A 221 -43.27 5.40 -9.94
CA VAL A 221 -43.91 5.76 -11.20
C VAL A 221 -45.01 6.78 -10.90
N GLY A 222 -44.70 8.06 -11.12
CA GLY A 222 -45.68 9.11 -11.29
C GLY A 222 -45.93 9.28 -12.80
N ALA A 223 -47.07 8.77 -13.26
CA ALA A 223 -47.53 8.92 -14.63
C ALA A 223 -48.10 10.32 -14.91
N LEU A 224 -48.10 10.66 -16.21
CA LEU A 224 -48.74 11.79 -16.94
C LEU A 224 -47.89 13.07 -17.03
N SER A 225 -47.58 13.65 -18.19
CA SER A 225 -48.19 13.58 -19.53
C SER A 225 -47.15 13.89 -20.61
N GLU A 226 -47.26 13.22 -21.76
CA GLU A 226 -46.68 13.60 -23.05
C GLU A 226 -47.02 15.05 -23.41
N ASN A 227 -46.10 15.74 -24.11
CA ASN A 227 -46.41 16.43 -25.36
C ASN A 227 -45.15 16.68 -26.21
N THR A 228 -45.39 16.58 -27.51
CA THR A 228 -44.53 16.34 -28.68
C THR A 228 -43.56 17.48 -29.05
N LEU A 229 -42.41 17.12 -29.64
CA LEU A 229 -41.42 17.97 -30.35
C LEU A 229 -41.92 18.36 -31.77
N PRO A 230 -41.33 19.36 -32.47
CA PRO A 230 -40.19 19.08 -33.38
C PRO A 230 -39.12 20.20 -33.38
N ASP A 231 -37.84 19.88 -33.19
CA ASP A 231 -36.78 19.59 -34.19
C ASP A 231 -36.39 20.76 -35.12
N VAL A 232 -35.19 21.33 -34.90
CA VAL A 232 -34.23 21.76 -35.95
C VAL A 232 -32.80 21.74 -35.37
N SER A 233 -31.91 20.95 -35.99
CA SER A 233 -30.43 21.05 -35.93
C SER A 233 -29.90 21.58 -37.30
N PRO A 234 -28.61 21.91 -37.55
CA PRO A 234 -27.41 21.51 -36.78
C PRO A 234 -26.22 22.51 -36.70
N SER A 235 -25.20 22.08 -35.94
CA SER A 235 -23.76 22.31 -36.13
C SER A 235 -23.11 23.59 -35.60
N ARG A 236 -22.33 23.41 -34.52
CA ARG A 236 -20.93 23.90 -34.50
C ARG A 236 -20.06 23.07 -33.53
N THR A 237 -19.05 22.43 -34.09
CA THR A 237 -18.02 21.63 -33.43
C THR A 237 -17.02 22.54 -32.70
N LEU A 238 -16.74 22.27 -31.42
CA LEU A 238 -15.52 22.71 -30.73
C LEU A 238 -14.91 21.49 -29.98
N PRO A 239 -13.57 21.41 -29.89
CA PRO A 239 -12.88 20.22 -29.39
C PRO A 239 -12.90 20.16 -27.84
N PRO A 240 -12.89 18.97 -27.21
CA PRO A 240 -12.78 18.89 -25.77
C PRO A 240 -11.33 19.11 -25.32
N GLU A 241 -11.14 20.13 -24.48
CA GLU A 241 -9.97 20.31 -23.64
C GLU A 241 -9.76 19.09 -22.73
N GLY A 242 -8.50 18.72 -22.54
CA GLY A 242 -8.08 17.60 -21.70
C GLY A 242 -8.53 17.76 -20.25
N SER A 243 -9.38 16.84 -19.80
CA SER A 243 -9.71 16.65 -18.39
C SER A 243 -8.48 16.14 -17.64
N GLN A 244 -7.86 17.03 -16.84
CA GLN A 244 -7.02 16.64 -15.72
C GLN A 244 -7.93 16.04 -14.64
N LEU A 245 -8.09 14.71 -14.64
CA LEU A 245 -8.58 13.99 -13.48
C LEU A 245 -7.47 14.03 -12.41
N LYS A 246 -7.57 14.99 -11.49
CA LYS A 246 -6.95 14.86 -10.17
C LYS A 246 -7.67 13.71 -9.48
N GLU A 247 -7.06 12.54 -9.47
CA GLU A 247 -7.46 11.45 -8.58
C GLU A 247 -7.38 11.99 -7.14
N GLN A 248 -8.55 12.12 -6.54
CA GLN A 248 -8.70 12.50 -5.15
C GLN A 248 -8.41 11.25 -4.32
N TYR A 249 -7.12 11.04 -4.03
CA TYR A 249 -6.69 10.07 -3.03
C TYR A 249 -7.40 10.39 -1.73
N PHE A 250 -8.34 9.54 -1.32
CA PHE A 250 -8.83 9.55 0.06
C PHE A 250 -7.69 9.02 0.91
N ASP A 251 -6.96 9.97 1.49
CA ASP A 251 -5.85 9.71 2.40
C ASP A 251 -6.32 8.74 3.49
N ILE A 252 -5.58 7.66 3.68
CA ILE A 252 -5.85 6.70 4.77
C ILE A 252 -5.82 7.45 6.11
N GLU A 253 -5.01 8.50 6.23
CA GLU A 253 -5.03 9.41 7.38
C GLU A 253 -6.40 10.08 7.57
N TYR A 254 -7.15 10.40 6.51
CA TYR A 254 -8.48 10.99 6.59
C TYR A 254 -9.52 9.97 7.09
N ILE A 255 -9.45 8.72 6.64
CA ILE A 255 -10.31 7.65 7.14
C ILE A 255 -10.00 7.36 8.62
N LEU A 256 -8.73 7.31 9.00
CA LEU A 256 -8.32 7.14 10.40
C LEU A 256 -8.67 8.35 11.28
N PHE A 257 -8.58 9.57 10.75
CA PHE A 257 -9.03 10.79 11.42
C PHE A 257 -10.53 10.74 11.72
N LEU A 258 -11.34 10.27 10.77
CA LEU A 258 -12.77 10.06 10.98
C LEU A 258 -13.07 8.95 12.00
N LEU A 259 -12.18 7.95 12.13
CA LEU A 259 -12.32 6.85 13.10
C LEU A 259 -11.82 7.21 14.52
N LYS A 260 -10.99 8.25 14.69
CA LYS A 260 -10.50 8.70 16.02
C LYS A 260 -11.43 9.69 16.72
N ASN A 261 -12.42 10.25 16.02
CA ASN A 261 -13.29 11.31 16.53
C ASN A 261 -14.73 10.85 16.84
N TYR A 262 -14.98 9.54 16.96
CA TYR A 262 -16.28 8.97 17.38
C TYR A 262 -16.11 7.74 18.26
#